data_AF-A0A6M8MQR4-F1
#
_entry.id   AF-A0A6M8MQR4-F1
#
_cell.length_a   1.000
_cell.length_b   1.000
_cell.length_c   1.000
_cell.angle_alpha   90.00
_cell.angle_beta   90.00
_cell.angle_gamma   90.00
#
_symmetry.space_group_name_H-M   'P 1'
#
loop_
_entity.id
_entity.type
_entity.pdbx_description
1 polymer ?
#
loop_
_entity_poly.entity_id
_entity_poly.type
_entity_poly.pdbx_seq_one_letter_code
_entity_poly.pdbx_strand_id
1 'polypeptide(L)'
;MLENKYDYKISKADKNGNVYYHFPKDEDEFKEAVVKNGGMSVYVYQDDKLIDEFHTKSQGYKWTSPVFNYLKTMNKNGERFYRYYKNCKFFAVVD
;
A
#
# COMPACT_ATOMS: atom_id res chain seq x y z
N MET A 1 10.54 -11.93 -4.35
CA MET A 1 9.51 -10.89 -4.16
C MET A 1 9.62 -10.27 -2.77
N LEU A 2 9.11 -9.06 -2.60
CA LEU A 2 9.13 -8.32 -1.33
C LEU A 2 8.45 -9.06 -0.17
N GLU A 3 7.58 -10.03 -0.44
CA GLU A 3 6.88 -10.86 0.57
C GLU A 3 7.79 -11.51 1.61
N ASN A 4 9.03 -11.88 1.26
CA ASN A 4 9.95 -12.56 2.18
C ASN A 4 10.89 -11.61 2.93
N LYS A 5 10.81 -10.30 2.67
CA LYS A 5 11.77 -9.30 3.21
C LYS A 5 11.32 -8.71 4.56
N TYR A 6 10.02 -8.63 4.79
CA TYR A 6 9.45 -7.97 5.97
C TYR A 6 8.29 -8.80 6.55
N ASP A 7 7.98 -8.63 7.84
CA ASP A 7 6.73 -9.17 8.41
C ASP A 7 5.59 -8.18 8.13
N TYR A 8 4.71 -8.52 7.20
CA TYR A 8 3.63 -7.64 6.76
C TYR A 8 2.30 -7.91 7.49
N LYS A 9 1.46 -6.90 7.55
CA LYS A 9 0.01 -7.11 7.66
C LYS A 9 -0.56 -7.27 6.25
N ILE A 10 -1.45 -8.25 6.06
CA ILE A 10 -2.00 -8.58 4.74
C ILE A 10 -3.53 -8.42 4.76
N SER A 11 -4.10 -7.83 3.72
CA SER A 11 -5.54 -7.71 3.55
C SER A 11 -6.15 -8.95 2.91
N LYS A 12 -7.48 -9.11 3.02
CA LYS A 12 -8.22 -9.95 2.07
C LYS A 12 -8.17 -9.32 0.67
N ALA A 13 -8.26 -10.17 -0.36
CA ALA A 13 -8.38 -9.70 -1.74
C ALA A 13 -9.63 -8.80 -1.91
N ASP A 14 -9.51 -7.74 -2.70
CA ASP A 14 -10.65 -6.90 -3.07
C ASP A 14 -11.43 -7.48 -4.26
N LYS A 15 -12.44 -6.74 -4.74
CA LYS A 15 -13.32 -7.17 -5.85
C LYS A 15 -12.59 -7.38 -7.18
N ASN A 16 -11.38 -6.84 -7.32
CA ASN A 16 -10.55 -6.96 -8.51
C ASN A 16 -9.37 -7.91 -8.29
N GLY A 17 -9.42 -8.71 -7.23
CA GLY A 17 -8.38 -9.68 -6.88
C GLY A 17 -7.11 -9.05 -6.31
N ASN A 18 -7.12 -7.75 -5.99
CA ASN A 18 -5.94 -7.09 -5.48
C ASN A 18 -5.74 -7.36 -3.98
N VAL A 19 -4.51 -7.61 -3.57
CA VAL A 19 -4.12 -7.86 -2.18
C VAL A 19 -3.14 -6.79 -1.73
N TYR A 20 -3.33 -6.27 -0.52
CA TYR A 20 -2.56 -5.15 0.00
C TYR A 20 -1.77 -5.60 1.23
N TYR A 21 -0.53 -5.17 1.29
CA TYR A 21 0.45 -5.48 2.32
C TYR A 21 0.99 -4.16 2.85
N HIS A 22 1.23 -4.08 4.16
CA HIS A 22 1.94 -2.94 4.73
C HIS A 22 2.99 -3.36 5.75
N PHE A 23 4.11 -2.63 5.73
CA PHE A 23 5.21 -2.71 6.69
C PHE A 23 5.58 -1.29 7.17
N PRO A 24 5.68 -1.04 8.49
CA PRO A 24 5.50 -1.95 9.63
C PRO A 24 4.13 -2.64 9.70
N LYS A 25 4.07 -3.81 10.36
CA LYS A 25 2.84 -4.62 10.48
C LYS A 25 1.82 -4.01 11.42
N ASP A 26 2.29 -3.37 12.49
CA ASP A 26 1.42 -2.62 13.36
C ASP A 26 0.87 -1.39 12.63
N GLU A 27 -0.42 -1.13 12.79
CA GLU A 27 -1.09 -0.12 11.99
C GLU A 27 -0.79 1.29 12.46
N ASP A 28 -0.62 1.48 13.78
CA ASP A 28 -0.34 2.79 14.36
C ASP A 28 1.12 3.14 14.15
N GLU A 29 2.03 2.16 14.30
CA GLU A 29 3.44 2.29 13.93
C GLU A 29 3.60 2.66 12.45
N PHE A 30 2.87 1.98 11.56
CA PHE A 30 2.87 2.28 10.14
C PHE A 30 2.46 3.74 9.87
N LYS A 31 1.32 4.18 10.43
CA LYS A 31 0.83 5.55 10.22
C LYS A 31 1.82 6.58 10.76
N GLU A 32 2.38 6.34 11.94
CA GLU A 32 3.37 7.24 12.53
C GLU A 32 4.62 7.34 11.66
N ALA A 33 5.12 6.21 11.15
CA ALA A 33 6.26 6.17 10.24
C ALA A 33 5.97 6.92 8.93
N VAL A 34 4.79 6.74 8.32
CA VAL A 34 4.40 7.51 7.12
C VAL A 34 4.44 9.01 7.37
N VAL A 35 3.97 9.46 8.53
CA VAL A 35 3.99 10.89 8.89
C VAL A 35 5.42 11.39 9.07
N LYS A 36 6.25 10.66 9.82
CA LYS A 36 7.66 11.03 10.06
C LYS A 36 8.49 11.07 8.77
N ASN A 37 8.28 10.09 7.88
CA ASN A 37 9.05 9.96 6.64
C ASN A 37 8.46 10.79 5.49
N GLY A 38 7.37 11.53 5.74
CA GLY A 38 6.72 12.38 4.74
C GLY A 38 6.02 11.60 3.63
N GLY A 39 5.87 10.27 3.76
CA GLY A 39 5.33 9.42 2.71
C GLY A 39 5.58 7.93 2.92
N MET A 40 5.27 7.17 1.87
CA MET A 40 5.57 5.73 1.79
C MET A 40 5.81 5.33 0.34
N SER A 41 6.62 4.30 0.15
CA SER A 41 6.80 3.67 -1.15
C SER A 41 5.80 2.53 -1.33
N VAL A 42 5.20 2.45 -2.51
CA VAL A 42 4.26 1.40 -2.88
C VAL A 42 4.79 0.68 -4.10
N TYR A 43 4.97 -0.63 -3.97
CA TYR A 43 5.41 -1.51 -5.04
C TYR A 43 4.26 -2.40 -5.49
N VAL A 44 3.99 -2.44 -6.79
CA VAL A 44 2.86 -3.19 -7.37
C VAL A 44 3.39 -4.35 -8.20
N TYR A 45 3.00 -5.56 -7.81
CA TYR A 45 3.37 -6.79 -8.51
C TYR A 45 2.16 -7.43 -9.17
N GLN A 46 2.36 -7.96 -10.37
CA GLN A 46 1.41 -8.82 -11.08
C GLN A 46 2.16 -10.02 -11.64
N ASP A 47 1.66 -11.23 -11.40
CA ASP A 47 2.34 -12.50 -11.79
C ASP A 47 3.83 -12.51 -11.39
N ASP A 48 4.11 -12.11 -10.15
CA ASP A 48 5.44 -12.01 -9.53
C ASP A 48 6.42 -11.02 -10.19
N LYS A 49 5.96 -10.20 -11.14
CA LYS A 49 6.75 -9.13 -11.77
C LYS A 49 6.35 -7.77 -11.20
N LEU A 50 7.35 -6.95 -10.89
CA LEU A 50 7.14 -5.55 -10.52
C LEU A 50 6.65 -4.79 -11.77
N ILE A 51 5.42 -4.28 -11.73
CA ILE A 51 4.82 -3.54 -12.84
C ILE A 51 4.77 -2.03 -12.57
N ASP A 52 4.87 -1.63 -11.31
CA ASP A 52 4.83 -0.22 -10.93
C ASP A 52 5.46 0.02 -9.55
N GLU A 53 6.02 1.21 -9.38
CA GLU A 53 6.56 1.72 -8.13
C GLU A 53 6.33 3.22 -8.05
N PHE A 54 5.86 3.70 -6.90
CA PHE A 54 5.71 5.13 -6.66
C PHE A 54 5.79 5.45 -5.18
N HIS A 55 6.18 6.70 -4.91
CA HIS A 55 6.19 7.26 -3.57
C HIS A 55 4.96 8.16 -3.38
N THR A 56 4.22 7.91 -2.31
CA THR A 56 3.07 8.73 -1.92
C THR A 56 3.49 9.76 -0.89
N LYS A 57 2.89 10.95 -0.90
CA LYS A 57 3.09 11.96 0.16
C LYS A 57 2.22 11.63 1.36
N SER A 58 2.75 11.88 2.55
CA SER A 58 1.98 11.76 3.78
C SER A 58 0.78 12.70 3.77
N GLN A 59 -0.35 12.21 4.29
CA GLN A 59 -1.53 13.04 4.57
C GLN A 59 -1.45 13.72 5.96
N GLY A 60 -0.33 13.56 6.67
CA GLY A 60 -0.16 13.99 8.06
C GLY A 60 -1.04 13.21 9.02
N TYR A 61 -1.20 13.72 10.25
CA TYR A 61 -2.01 13.10 11.30
C TYR A 61 -3.52 13.08 11.03
N LYS A 62 -3.97 13.53 9.85
CA LYS A 62 -5.39 13.46 9.44
C LYS A 62 -5.81 12.07 8.97
N TRP A 63 -4.92 11.08 9.04
CA TRP A 63 -5.20 9.70 8.69
C TRP A 63 -6.17 9.06 9.69
N THR A 64 -7.47 9.17 9.43
CA THR A 64 -8.54 8.56 10.26
C THR A 64 -9.01 7.20 9.74
N SER A 65 -8.64 6.84 8.52
CA SER A 65 -9.05 5.59 7.88
C SER A 65 -8.16 4.41 8.24
N PRO A 66 -8.67 3.17 8.28
CA PRO A 66 -7.82 1.99 8.34
C PRO A 66 -6.83 1.94 7.17
N VAL A 67 -5.61 1.44 7.40
CA VAL A 67 -4.54 1.46 6.37
C VAL A 67 -4.98 0.81 5.06
N PHE A 68 -5.60 -0.38 5.10
CA PHE A 68 -6.07 -1.03 3.88
C PHE A 68 -7.19 -0.28 3.14
N ASN A 69 -8.03 0.46 3.85
CA ASN A 69 -9.06 1.28 3.20
C ASN A 69 -8.43 2.46 2.46
N TYR A 70 -7.39 3.06 3.06
CA TYR A 70 -6.60 4.08 2.40
C TYR A 70 -5.92 3.52 1.15
N LEU A 71 -5.20 2.39 1.26
CA LEU A 71 -4.46 1.81 0.13
C LEU A 71 -5.38 1.47 -1.06
N LYS A 72 -6.59 0.96 -0.80
CA LYS A 72 -7.61 0.65 -1.82
C LYS A 72 -8.15 1.87 -2.56
N THR A 73 -8.14 3.03 -1.91
CA THR A 73 -8.74 4.26 -2.44
C THR A 73 -7.70 5.23 -3.02
N MET A 74 -6.42 4.85 -3.01
CA MET A 74 -5.36 5.59 -3.70
C MET A 74 -5.66 5.75 -5.18
N ASN A 75 -5.18 6.85 -5.76
CA ASN A 75 -5.39 7.21 -7.15
C ASN A 75 -4.06 7.31 -7.90
N LYS A 76 -4.03 6.84 -9.14
CA LYS A 76 -2.96 7.10 -10.12
C LYS A 76 -3.60 7.66 -11.39
N ASN A 77 -3.08 8.76 -11.90
CA ASN A 77 -3.61 9.44 -13.10
C ASN A 77 -5.13 9.74 -13.05
N GLY A 78 -5.66 10.06 -11.87
CA GLY A 78 -7.09 10.32 -11.68
C GLY A 78 -7.97 9.08 -11.53
N GLU A 79 -7.44 7.87 -11.68
CA GLU A 79 -8.17 6.62 -11.46
C GLU A 79 -7.79 5.94 -10.15
N ARG A 80 -8.80 5.43 -9.43
CA ARG A 80 -8.58 4.64 -8.21
C ARG A 80 -7.89 3.33 -8.53
N PHE A 81 -7.00 2.87 -7.64
CA PHE A 81 -6.21 1.66 -7.82
C PHE A 81 -7.05 0.45 -8.13
N TYR A 82 -8.19 0.27 -7.44
CA TYR A 82 -9.06 -0.86 -7.74
C TYR A 82 -9.55 -0.83 -9.20
N ARG A 83 -9.76 0.32 -9.84
CA ARG A 83 -10.15 0.36 -11.26
C ARG A 83 -8.97 0.12 -12.20
N TYR A 84 -7.81 0.65 -11.82
CA TYR A 84 -6.61 0.67 -12.64
C TYR A 84 -5.84 -0.67 -12.63
N TYR A 85 -5.77 -1.34 -11.48
CA TYR A 85 -5.02 -2.58 -11.26
C TYR A 85 -5.96 -3.77 -11.01
N LYS A 86 -5.58 -4.95 -11.50
CA LYS A 86 -6.32 -6.21 -11.33
C LYS A 86 -5.38 -7.36 -11.00
N ASN A 87 -5.77 -8.21 -10.06
CA ASN A 87 -5.00 -9.35 -9.57
C ASN A 87 -3.56 -8.97 -9.16
N CYS A 88 -3.39 -7.79 -8.56
CA CYS A 88 -2.10 -7.26 -8.17
C CYS A 88 -1.83 -7.38 -6.66
N LYS A 89 -0.56 -7.47 -6.28
CA LYS A 89 -0.09 -7.36 -4.89
C LYS A 89 0.55 -6.00 -4.67
N PHE A 90 0.06 -5.25 -3.69
CA PHE A 90 0.54 -3.92 -3.32
C PHE A 90 1.34 -3.99 -2.03
N PHE A 91 2.62 -3.61 -2.05
CA PHE A 91 3.46 -3.54 -0.87
C PHE A 91 3.70 -2.09 -0.50
N ALA A 92 3.01 -1.62 0.54
CA ALA A 92 3.26 -0.32 1.14
C ALA A 92 4.37 -0.46 2.19
N VAL A 93 5.51 0.16 1.95
CA VAL A 93 6.70 0.05 2.80
C VAL A 93 7.12 1.43 3.26
N VAL A 94 7.37 1.54 4.55
CA VAL A 94 7.99 2.69 5.20
C VAL A 94 9.22 2.19 5.94
N ASP A 95 10.35 2.79 5.60
CA ASP A 95 11.69 2.57 6.20
C ASP A 95 12.23 3.95 6.58
#